data_AF-A0A7W6TCN1-F1
#
_entry.id   AF-A0A7W6TCN1-F1
#
_cell.length_a   1.000
_cell.length_b   1.000
_cell.length_c   1.000
_cell.angle_alpha   90.00
_cell.angle_beta   90.00
_cell.angle_gamma   90.00
#
_symmetry.space_group_name_H-M   'P 1'
#
loop_
_entity.id
_entity.type
_entity.pdbx_description
1 polymer ?
#
loop_
_entity_poly.entity_id
_entity_poly.type
_entity_poly.pdbx_seq_one_letter_code
_entity_poly.pdbx_strand_id
1 'polypeptide(L)'
;MKKIVLAAMLGLAAMTGPAGAFQLSLPKLFQGEQSAPQQAKPEQGEIILAQSNDAVRNQQLQEELRQLNGRIEEMSYQLLQMQEQLRKTQEDNEFRFQELEKKKRSDLGDTTGQPAVASSRPSSSTPPQSSGGDDVARAIEAPSDIGTGGQQSSSAPAPTTLGSMEFDQNGNPVGASRNDSARNSSALPGVDTGSPRAGKDPQKTASLGSESDAYKIAYDHVLTGDYQLAETEFSTYISSYPKSARLADANFWLGEAQYSQAKYNDAAKTFLNAHQTYGKSPKAPEMLLKLGMSLAALDNNETACATLKEVPRRYPTAAKAVLSKVSSEQKRLGC
;
A
#
# COMPACT_ATOMS: atom_id res chain seq x y z
N MET A 1 2.48 56.58 3.00
CA MET A 1 2.17 57.60 1.97
C MET A 1 3.00 57.34 0.73
N LYS A 2 2.37 56.91 -0.37
CA LYS A 2 2.55 57.37 -1.77
C LYS A 2 1.85 56.36 -2.69
N LYS A 3 0.71 56.81 -3.22
CA LYS A 3 -0.06 56.20 -4.30
C LYS A 3 0.45 56.81 -5.60
N ILE A 4 0.63 56.01 -6.66
CA ILE A 4 0.42 56.46 -8.04
C ILE A 4 -0.33 55.33 -8.79
N VAL A 5 -1.35 55.76 -9.50
CA VAL A 5 -2.41 55.05 -10.24
C VAL A 5 -2.18 55.29 -11.74
N LEU A 6 -2.65 54.36 -12.59
CA LEU A 6 -3.23 54.49 -13.96
C LEU A 6 -2.83 53.23 -14.79
N ALA A 7 -3.74 52.31 -15.17
CA ALA A 7 -4.77 52.40 -16.23
C ALA A 7 -4.14 52.47 -17.65
N ALA A 8 -4.63 51.89 -18.74
CA ALA A 8 -5.70 50.97 -19.12
C ALA A 8 -5.48 50.66 -20.65
N MET A 9 -6.39 49.91 -21.29
CA MET A 9 -6.56 49.64 -22.75
C MET A 9 -5.96 48.29 -23.19
N LEU A 10 -6.73 47.20 -23.39
CA LEU A 10 -7.90 46.96 -24.26
C LEU A 10 -7.49 46.96 -25.76
N GLY A 11 -7.46 45.76 -26.33
CA GLY A 11 -7.09 45.51 -27.73
C GLY A 11 -7.49 44.10 -28.17
N LEU A 12 -8.80 43.93 -28.40
CA LEU A 12 -9.42 42.76 -29.01
C LEU A 12 -9.19 42.85 -30.54
N ALA A 13 -8.58 41.83 -31.16
CA ALA A 13 -8.56 41.69 -32.61
C ALA A 13 -8.66 40.21 -33.01
N ALA A 14 -9.88 39.79 -33.32
CA ALA A 14 -10.15 38.61 -34.11
C ALA A 14 -9.97 38.97 -35.59
N MET A 15 -9.18 38.21 -36.36
CA MET A 15 -9.31 38.12 -37.82
C MET A 15 -8.98 36.72 -38.34
N THR A 16 -9.79 36.33 -39.30
CA THR A 16 -10.04 35.04 -39.93
C THR A 16 -9.28 34.88 -41.26
N GLY A 17 -8.54 33.76 -41.43
CA GLY A 17 -8.16 33.06 -42.70
C GLY A 17 -7.54 33.85 -43.88
N PRO A 18 -7.24 33.21 -45.04
CA PRO A 18 -7.10 31.78 -45.36
C PRO A 18 -5.76 31.43 -46.11
N ALA A 19 -5.71 30.21 -46.66
CA ALA A 19 -4.65 29.52 -47.40
C ALA A 19 -3.90 30.29 -48.51
N GLY A 20 -2.68 29.83 -48.81
CA GLY A 20 -1.97 30.17 -50.06
C GLY A 20 -0.52 29.71 -50.07
N ALA A 21 -0.25 28.57 -50.70
CA ALA A 21 1.09 28.08 -51.00
C ALA A 21 1.77 28.97 -52.05
N PHE A 22 3.01 29.40 -51.78
CA PHE A 22 3.91 29.98 -52.79
C PHE A 22 5.19 29.15 -52.85
N GLN A 23 5.29 28.33 -53.90
CA GLN A 23 6.53 27.72 -54.36
C GLN A 23 7.39 28.81 -55.01
N LEU A 24 8.63 28.97 -54.53
CA LEU A 24 9.65 29.75 -55.20
C LEU A 24 10.73 28.81 -55.74
N SER A 25 10.79 28.78 -57.07
CA SER A 25 11.77 28.14 -57.92
C SER A 25 13.08 28.90 -57.92
N LEU A 26 14.20 28.20 -57.72
CA LEU A 26 15.54 28.66 -58.11
C LEU A 26 16.41 27.48 -58.59
N PRO A 27 17.43 27.76 -59.45
CA PRO A 27 17.79 26.87 -60.56
C PRO A 27 18.95 25.91 -60.27
N LYS A 28 18.99 24.85 -61.09
CA LYS A 28 20.04 23.83 -61.20
C LYS A 28 21.39 24.41 -61.63
N LEU A 29 22.45 23.99 -60.95
CA LEU A 29 23.80 23.92 -61.50
C LEU A 29 24.56 22.78 -60.79
N PHE A 30 25.31 22.01 -61.59
CA PHE A 30 26.12 20.81 -61.29
C PHE A 30 25.58 19.45 -61.78
N GLN A 31 26.32 18.97 -62.78
CA GLN A 31 26.32 17.68 -63.46
C GLN A 31 26.93 16.58 -62.57
N GLY A 32 26.51 15.33 -62.80
CA GLY A 32 27.28 14.15 -62.41
C GLY A 32 26.42 12.89 -62.26
N GLU A 33 26.56 11.99 -63.24
CA GLU A 33 26.23 10.55 -63.20
C GLU A 33 24.76 10.08 -63.20
N GLN A 34 24.34 9.66 -64.39
CA GLN A 34 23.22 8.74 -64.61
C GLN A 34 23.73 7.29 -64.58
N SER A 35 23.15 6.49 -63.69
CA SER A 35 23.02 5.04 -63.84
C SER A 35 21.56 4.69 -63.57
N ALA A 36 20.87 4.14 -64.57
CA ALA A 36 19.55 3.53 -64.41
C ALA A 36 19.69 2.18 -63.64
N PRO A 37 18.64 1.61 -62.99
CA PRO A 37 17.51 1.09 -63.75
C PRO A 37 16.12 1.13 -63.06
N GLN A 38 15.13 0.74 -63.87
CA GLN A 38 13.90 0.03 -63.55
C GLN A 38 12.64 0.81 -63.14
N GLN A 39 11.72 0.89 -64.11
CA GLN A 39 10.28 1.00 -63.90
C GLN A 39 9.76 -0.19 -63.07
N ALA A 40 9.10 0.11 -61.95
CA ALA A 40 8.15 -0.78 -61.31
C ALA A 40 6.79 -0.06 -61.23
N LYS A 41 5.78 -0.76 -61.72
CA LYS A 41 4.35 -0.44 -61.71
C LYS A 41 3.87 -0.23 -60.26
N PRO A 42 3.00 0.77 -59.95
CA PRO A 42 2.48 0.90 -58.60
C PRO A 42 1.43 -0.19 -58.38
N GLU A 43 1.74 -1.16 -57.52
CA GLU A 43 0.70 -1.95 -56.84
C GLU A 43 0.03 -1.06 -55.79
N GLN A 44 -1.31 -1.09 -55.82
CA GLN A 44 -2.16 -0.44 -54.83
C GLN A 44 -1.98 -1.15 -53.49
N GLY A 45 -1.17 -0.55 -52.62
CA GLY A 45 -1.14 -0.90 -51.20
C GLY A 45 -2.46 -0.47 -50.55
N GLU A 46 -3.17 -1.45 -49.99
CA GLU A 46 -4.31 -1.28 -49.12
C GLU A 46 -3.97 -0.34 -47.95
N ILE A 47 -4.56 0.85 -47.96
CA ILE A 47 -4.48 1.77 -46.82
C ILE A 47 -5.48 1.27 -45.78
N ILE A 48 -4.98 0.54 -44.78
CA ILE A 48 -5.76 0.17 -43.60
C ILE A 48 -6.10 1.46 -42.82
N LEU A 49 -7.37 1.88 -42.90
CA LEU A 49 -7.93 2.97 -42.10
C LEU A 49 -7.95 2.56 -40.61
N ALA A 50 -6.89 2.89 -39.87
CA ALA A 50 -6.82 2.75 -38.41
C ALA A 50 -7.48 3.94 -37.66
N GLN A 51 -8.46 4.62 -38.27
CA GLN A 51 -9.01 5.91 -37.77
C GLN A 51 -10.44 5.83 -37.19
N SER A 52 -10.91 4.68 -36.72
CA SER A 52 -12.22 4.59 -36.06
C SER A 52 -12.16 4.43 -34.53
N ASN A 53 -11.02 4.03 -33.96
CA ASN A 53 -10.92 3.75 -32.51
C ASN A 53 -10.51 4.97 -31.67
N ASP A 54 -9.78 5.93 -32.23
CA ASP A 54 -9.30 7.10 -31.47
C ASP A 54 -10.41 8.12 -31.18
N ALA A 55 -11.38 8.27 -32.08
CA ALA A 55 -12.53 9.15 -31.85
C ALA A 55 -13.43 8.62 -30.73
N VAL A 56 -13.69 7.31 -30.70
CA VAL A 56 -14.47 6.64 -29.66
C VAL A 56 -13.73 6.71 -28.32
N ARG A 57 -12.40 6.50 -28.32
CA ARG A 57 -11.57 6.62 -27.11
C ARG A 57 -11.56 8.04 -26.55
N ASN A 58 -11.49 9.06 -27.40
CA ASN A 58 -11.57 10.46 -26.96
C ASN A 58 -12.96 10.81 -26.42
N GLN A 59 -14.04 10.31 -27.03
CA GLN A 59 -15.39 10.48 -26.50
C GLN A 59 -15.55 9.78 -25.14
N GLN A 60 -14.98 8.58 -24.98
CA GLN A 60 -15.02 7.86 -23.71
C GLN A 60 -14.25 8.59 -22.60
N LEU A 61 -13.09 9.16 -22.91
CA LEU A 61 -12.32 9.98 -21.96
C LEU A 61 -13.05 11.28 -21.59
N GLN A 62 -13.80 11.88 -22.53
CA GLN A 62 -14.60 13.07 -22.25
C GLN A 62 -15.81 12.76 -21.36
N GLU A 63 -16.45 11.62 -21.57
CA GLU A 63 -17.55 11.14 -20.72
C GLU A 63 -17.03 10.83 -19.29
N GLU A 64 -15.85 10.23 -19.20
CA GLU A 64 -15.18 9.95 -17.93
C GLU A 64 -14.81 11.25 -17.19
N LEU A 65 -14.26 12.26 -17.88
CA LEU A 65 -13.99 13.57 -17.28
C LEU A 65 -15.27 14.27 -16.79
N ARG A 66 -16.38 14.13 -17.51
CA ARG A 66 -17.68 14.66 -17.08
C ARG A 66 -18.20 13.94 -15.84
N GLN A 67 -18.01 12.61 -15.78
CA GLN A 67 -18.41 11.79 -14.64
C GLN A 67 -17.53 12.05 -13.41
N LEU A 68 -16.21 12.24 -13.59
CA LEU A 68 -15.31 12.62 -12.51
C LEU A 68 -15.64 14.00 -11.95
N ASN A 69 -15.94 14.99 -12.79
CA ASN A 69 -16.36 16.31 -12.32
C ASN A 69 -17.68 16.26 -11.53
N GLY A 70 -18.66 15.45 -11.97
CA GLY A 70 -19.90 15.24 -11.20
C GLY A 70 -19.65 14.60 -9.82
N ARG A 71 -18.72 13.64 -9.73
CA ARG A 71 -18.33 13.05 -8.43
C ARG A 71 -17.59 14.03 -7.54
N ILE A 72 -16.81 14.96 -8.10
CA ILE A 72 -16.15 16.02 -7.33
C ILE A 72 -17.20 16.95 -6.73
N GLU A 73 -18.23 17.32 -7.49
CA GLU A 73 -19.33 18.15 -7.00
C GLU A 73 -20.09 17.45 -5.87
N GLU A 74 -20.41 16.16 -6.03
CA GLU A 74 -21.08 15.34 -5.00
C GLU A 74 -20.25 15.21 -3.71
N MET A 75 -18.95 14.94 -3.85
CA MET A 75 -18.03 14.86 -2.70
C MET A 75 -17.84 16.23 -2.03
N SER A 76 -17.83 17.32 -2.80
CA SER A 76 -17.73 18.68 -2.25
C SER A 76 -18.98 19.03 -1.43
N TYR A 77 -20.16 18.61 -1.91
CA TYR A 77 -21.41 18.75 -1.19
C TYR A 77 -21.43 17.92 0.10
N GLN A 78 -20.91 16.69 0.06
CA GLN A 78 -20.81 15.84 1.25
C GLN A 78 -19.84 16.43 2.30
N LEU A 79 -18.73 17.06 1.86
CA LEU A 79 -17.81 17.77 2.75
C LEU A 79 -18.46 19.00 3.38
N LEU A 80 -19.21 19.78 2.60
CA LEU A 80 -19.96 20.93 3.13
C LEU A 80 -21.03 20.49 4.14
N GLN A 81 -21.75 19.41 3.86
CA GLN A 81 -22.72 18.84 4.81
C GLN A 81 -22.04 18.36 6.10
N MET A 82 -20.89 17.69 6.00
CA MET A 82 -20.16 17.22 7.17
C MET A 82 -19.66 18.39 8.03
N GLN A 83 -19.16 19.46 7.40
CA GLN A 83 -18.76 20.68 8.11
C GLN A 83 -19.94 21.33 8.84
N GLU A 84 -21.11 21.41 8.20
CA GLU A 84 -22.31 21.94 8.84
C GLU A 84 -22.78 21.04 9.99
N GLN A 85 -22.64 19.72 9.86
CA GLN A 85 -22.92 18.77 10.93
C GLN A 85 -21.96 18.97 12.12
N LEU A 86 -20.66 19.13 11.88
CA LEU A 86 -19.67 19.42 12.91
C LEU A 86 -19.92 20.77 13.59
N ARG A 87 -20.29 21.80 12.83
CA ARG A 87 -20.64 23.12 13.37
C ARG A 87 -21.86 23.02 14.29
N LYS A 88 -22.92 22.37 13.82
CA LYS A 88 -24.14 22.14 14.60
C LYS A 88 -23.88 21.32 15.86
N THR A 89 -23.04 20.28 15.79
CA THR A 89 -22.65 19.49 16.96
C THR A 89 -21.79 20.30 17.93
N GLN A 90 -20.93 21.20 17.45
CA GLN A 90 -20.17 22.10 18.32
C GLN A 90 -21.08 23.08 19.04
N GLU A 91 -22.05 23.68 18.33
CA GLU A 91 -23.07 24.56 18.94
C GLU A 91 -23.93 23.84 19.98
N ASP A 92 -24.33 22.59 19.73
CA ASP A 92 -25.09 21.77 20.68
C ASP A 92 -24.27 21.46 21.95
N ASN A 93 -22.99 21.11 21.78
CA ASN A 93 -22.09 20.88 22.91
C ASN A 93 -21.86 22.15 23.73
N GLU A 94 -21.65 23.30 23.07
CA GLU A 94 -21.48 24.61 23.73
C GLU A 94 -22.75 24.99 24.51
N PHE A 95 -23.93 24.79 23.93
CA PHE A 95 -25.21 25.05 24.61
C PHE A 95 -25.37 24.17 25.86
N ARG A 96 -25.10 22.87 25.75
CA ARG A 96 -25.12 21.95 26.91
C ARG A 96 -24.11 22.33 27.98
N PHE A 97 -22.91 22.78 27.60
CA PHE A 97 -21.91 23.24 28.55
C PHE A 97 -22.39 24.48 29.30
N GLN A 98 -22.97 25.45 28.61
CA GLN A 98 -23.52 26.65 29.26
C GLN A 98 -24.69 26.32 30.20
N GLU A 99 -25.53 25.35 29.85
CA GLU A 99 -26.62 24.90 30.71
C GLU A 99 -26.09 24.19 31.97
N LEU A 100 -25.06 23.35 31.81
CA LEU A 100 -24.38 22.71 32.93
C LEU A 100 -23.63 23.70 33.82
N GLU A 101 -23.02 24.76 33.25
CA GLU A 101 -22.39 25.82 34.03
C GLU A 101 -23.41 26.65 34.81
N LYS A 102 -24.55 27.00 34.20
CA LYS A 102 -25.64 27.69 34.89
C LYS A 102 -26.21 26.83 36.02
N LYS A 103 -26.40 25.52 35.78
CA LYS A 103 -26.87 24.57 36.80
C LYS A 103 -25.84 24.32 37.92
N LYS A 104 -24.55 24.31 37.59
CA LYS A 104 -23.46 24.16 38.57
C LYS A 104 -23.28 25.43 39.42
N ARG A 105 -23.51 26.62 38.87
CA ARG A 105 -23.52 27.87 39.65
C ARG A 105 -24.71 27.98 40.60
N SER A 106 -25.82 27.29 40.36
CA SER A 106 -26.92 27.19 41.34
C SER A 106 -26.68 26.18 42.46
N ASP A 107 -25.71 25.27 42.33
CA ASP A 107 -25.43 24.18 43.29
C ASP A 107 -24.18 24.42 44.15
N LEU A 108 -23.28 25.34 43.74
CA LEU A 108 -22.10 25.75 44.53
C LEU A 108 -22.37 26.87 45.57
N GLY A 109 -23.64 27.12 45.91
CA GLY A 109 -24.02 28.06 46.97
C GLY A 109 -23.92 27.49 48.39
N ASP A 110 -23.69 26.19 48.56
CA ASP A 110 -23.67 25.55 49.87
C ASP A 110 -22.68 24.37 49.88
N THR A 111 -21.53 24.54 50.51
CA THR A 111 -20.74 23.48 51.18
C THR A 111 -19.37 24.03 51.57
N THR A 112 -19.28 24.46 52.83
CA THR A 112 -18.05 24.71 53.56
C THR A 112 -17.32 23.38 53.85
N GLY A 113 -16.07 23.28 53.37
CA GLY A 113 -14.93 22.65 54.04
C GLY A 113 -14.98 21.16 54.41
N GLN A 114 -14.23 20.32 53.66
CA GLN A 114 -13.24 19.41 54.24
C GLN A 114 -12.32 18.75 53.18
N PRO A 115 -11.04 18.44 53.51
CA PRO A 115 -10.07 17.85 52.59
C PRO A 115 -10.11 16.32 52.61
N ALA A 116 -10.14 15.69 51.44
CA ALA A 116 -10.12 14.23 51.30
C ALA A 116 -8.68 13.69 51.33
N VAL A 117 -8.46 12.77 52.27
CA VAL A 117 -7.22 12.05 52.58
C VAL A 117 -6.86 10.98 51.55
N ALA A 118 -5.55 10.75 51.41
CA ALA A 118 -4.93 9.66 50.69
C ALA A 118 -5.24 8.30 51.32
N SER A 119 -5.45 7.26 50.50
CA SER A 119 -5.41 5.85 50.93
C SER A 119 -5.20 4.87 49.77
N SER A 120 -4.16 4.04 49.95
CA SER A 120 -4.13 2.60 49.66
C SER A 120 -3.83 2.11 48.24
N ARG A 121 -2.55 1.76 48.01
CA ARG A 121 -2.08 0.85 46.95
C ARG A 121 -1.45 -0.39 47.61
N PRO A 122 -1.85 -1.63 47.28
CA PRO A 122 -1.08 -2.82 47.62
C PRO A 122 -0.14 -3.26 46.48
N SER A 123 1.00 -3.82 46.88
CA SER A 123 2.10 -4.35 46.06
C SER A 123 2.20 -5.88 46.22
N SER A 124 2.59 -6.58 45.15
CA SER A 124 3.33 -7.88 45.11
C SER A 124 3.59 -8.21 43.61
N SER A 125 4.81 -8.23 43.05
CA SER A 125 5.94 -9.21 43.12
C SER A 125 5.50 -10.64 42.70
N THR A 126 6.07 -11.38 41.75
CA THR A 126 7.45 -11.58 41.23
C THR A 126 7.40 -12.49 39.96
N PRO A 127 8.34 -12.43 38.99
CA PRO A 127 8.70 -13.57 38.14
C PRO A 127 10.16 -14.04 38.36
N PRO A 128 10.48 -15.35 38.32
CA PRO A 128 11.84 -15.82 38.54
C PRO A 128 12.72 -15.77 37.29
N GLN A 129 13.98 -15.37 37.48
CA GLN A 129 15.11 -15.52 36.57
C GLN A 129 15.65 -16.95 36.63
N SER A 130 16.20 -17.46 35.52
CA SER A 130 17.23 -18.49 35.52
C SER A 130 18.46 -18.01 34.76
N SER A 131 19.60 -18.44 35.27
CA SER A 131 20.97 -17.96 35.06
C SER A 131 21.85 -19.03 34.44
N GLY A 132 22.91 -18.60 33.73
CA GLY A 132 24.11 -19.37 33.37
C GLY A 132 23.97 -20.18 32.08
N GLY A 133 24.92 -20.22 31.15
CA GLY A 133 26.35 -19.91 31.22
C GLY A 133 27.15 -21.15 30.80
N ASP A 134 27.70 -21.10 29.58
CA ASP A 134 28.86 -21.85 29.05
C ASP A 134 28.86 -23.39 29.03
N ASP A 135 28.69 -24.00 27.85
CA ASP A 135 29.08 -25.38 27.54
C ASP A 135 29.46 -25.57 26.04
N VAL A 136 30.38 -24.75 25.50
CA VAL A 136 30.90 -24.92 24.12
C VAL A 136 32.36 -25.44 24.09
N ALA A 137 32.90 -25.90 25.22
CA ALA A 137 34.31 -26.25 25.36
C ALA A 137 34.57 -27.68 25.86
N ARG A 138 33.90 -28.70 25.30
CA ARG A 138 34.27 -30.10 25.61
C ARG A 138 34.05 -31.15 24.51
N ALA A 139 34.23 -30.78 23.25
CA ALA A 139 34.17 -31.73 22.12
C ALA A 139 35.40 -31.70 21.20
N ILE A 140 36.59 -31.42 21.77
CA ILE A 140 37.86 -31.55 21.06
C ILE A 140 38.81 -32.35 21.96
N GLU A 141 38.74 -33.67 21.86
CA GLU A 141 39.85 -34.55 22.20
C GLU A 141 39.81 -35.82 21.34
N ALA A 142 41.02 -36.27 21.00
CA ALA A 142 41.36 -37.11 19.86
C ALA A 142 41.18 -38.62 20.15
N PRO A 143 41.53 -39.52 19.20
CA PRO A 143 40.92 -40.83 19.03
C PRO A 143 41.46 -41.87 20.00
N SER A 144 40.62 -42.83 20.37
CA SER A 144 41.07 -44.08 20.98
C SER A 144 40.23 -45.24 20.45
N ASP A 145 41.01 -46.13 19.83
CA ASP A 145 40.78 -47.43 19.24
C ASP A 145 39.91 -48.40 20.09
N ILE A 146 39.11 -49.22 19.38
CA ILE A 146 38.89 -50.67 19.55
C ILE A 146 37.48 -51.05 19.07
N GLY A 147 37.40 -51.94 18.07
CA GLY A 147 36.15 -52.65 17.76
C GLY A 147 36.03 -53.21 16.35
N THR A 148 36.80 -54.25 16.06
CA THR A 148 36.91 -55.03 14.81
C THR A 148 35.59 -55.65 14.32
N GLY A 149 35.30 -55.51 13.02
CA GLY A 149 34.50 -56.49 12.27
C GLY A 149 33.61 -55.92 11.16
N GLY A 150 33.81 -56.35 9.91
CA GLY A 150 32.76 -56.36 8.89
C GLY A 150 32.97 -55.49 7.65
N GLN A 151 33.68 -56.07 6.70
CA GLN A 151 33.83 -55.70 5.28
C GLN A 151 32.50 -55.44 4.55
N GLN A 152 32.32 -54.26 3.94
CA GLN A 152 31.55 -54.14 2.69
C GLN A 152 31.91 -52.87 1.90
N SER A 153 32.43 -53.09 0.71
CA SER A 153 32.71 -52.12 -0.34
C SER A 153 31.45 -51.39 -0.78
N SER A 154 31.45 -50.05 -0.70
CA SER A 154 30.38 -49.18 -1.19
C SER A 154 30.73 -48.63 -2.58
N SER A 155 30.26 -49.29 -3.63
CA SER A 155 30.05 -48.61 -4.92
C SER A 155 28.85 -47.66 -4.77
N ALA A 156 28.98 -46.41 -5.24
CA ALA A 156 27.91 -45.43 -5.20
C ALA A 156 26.66 -45.92 -6.00
N PRO A 157 25.43 -45.73 -5.48
CA PRO A 157 24.22 -46.11 -6.18
C PRO A 157 23.98 -45.28 -7.45
N ALA A 158 23.32 -45.88 -8.45
CA ALA A 158 22.96 -45.23 -9.70
C ALA A 158 22.02 -44.01 -9.49
N PRO A 159 22.07 -42.98 -10.37
CA PRO A 159 21.26 -41.77 -10.21
C PRO A 159 19.77 -42.12 -10.21
N THR A 160 19.09 -41.76 -9.12
CA THR A 160 17.66 -42.04 -8.94
C THR A 160 16.86 -40.78 -9.24
N THR A 161 15.94 -40.85 -10.21
CA THR A 161 15.03 -39.74 -10.55
C THR A 161 13.99 -39.57 -9.45
N LEU A 162 14.00 -38.42 -8.78
CA LEU A 162 13.14 -38.09 -7.63
C LEU A 162 11.71 -37.69 -8.03
N GLY A 163 11.50 -37.38 -9.30
CA GLY A 163 10.22 -36.95 -9.88
C GLY A 163 10.42 -36.14 -11.15
N SER A 164 9.32 -35.72 -11.76
CA SER A 164 9.31 -34.84 -12.94
C SER A 164 8.30 -33.70 -12.74
N MET A 165 8.63 -32.50 -13.24
CA MET A 165 7.71 -31.37 -13.33
C MET A 165 7.24 -31.21 -14.77
N GLU A 166 5.94 -31.07 -14.97
CA GLU A 166 5.30 -30.85 -16.27
C GLU A 166 5.00 -29.36 -16.43
N PHE A 167 5.37 -28.81 -17.59
CA PHE A 167 5.16 -27.41 -17.95
C PHE A 167 4.21 -27.32 -19.14
N ASP A 168 3.36 -26.30 -19.16
CA ASP A 168 2.54 -25.98 -20.32
C ASP A 168 3.38 -25.31 -21.45
N GLN A 169 2.75 -25.04 -22.59
CA GLN A 169 3.40 -24.37 -23.74
C GLN A 169 3.86 -22.94 -23.42
N ASN A 170 3.38 -22.36 -22.32
CA ASN A 170 3.73 -21.03 -21.84
C ASN A 170 4.86 -21.06 -20.79
N GLY A 171 5.38 -22.25 -20.47
CA GLY A 171 6.47 -22.45 -19.51
C GLY A 171 6.03 -22.44 -18.04
N ASN A 172 4.73 -22.49 -17.76
CA ASN A 172 4.22 -22.53 -16.38
C ASN A 172 4.10 -23.99 -15.90
N PRO A 173 4.48 -24.31 -14.65
CA PRO A 173 4.36 -25.66 -14.11
C PRO A 173 2.89 -26.01 -13.89
N VAL A 174 2.39 -27.01 -14.60
CA VAL A 174 1.00 -27.49 -14.54
C VAL A 174 0.83 -28.78 -13.74
N GLY A 175 1.94 -29.44 -13.39
CA GLY A 175 1.92 -30.65 -12.59
C GLY A 175 3.30 -31.05 -12.11
N ALA A 176 3.35 -31.87 -11.07
CA ALA A 176 4.57 -32.55 -10.65
C ALA A 176 4.23 -33.96 -10.17
N SER A 177 4.95 -34.95 -10.69
CA SER A 177 4.88 -36.33 -10.25
C SER A 177 6.12 -36.67 -9.41
N ARG A 178 5.91 -37.29 -8.25
CA ARG A 178 6.99 -37.80 -7.40
C ARG A 178 7.16 -39.28 -7.67
N ASN A 179 8.42 -39.74 -7.71
CA ASN A 179 8.70 -41.16 -7.84
C ASN A 179 8.62 -41.82 -6.45
N ASP A 180 7.46 -42.37 -6.09
CA ASP A 180 7.24 -43.04 -4.81
C ASP A 180 8.11 -44.30 -4.61
N SER A 181 8.72 -44.81 -5.69
CA SER A 181 9.67 -45.92 -5.66
C SER A 181 11.08 -45.48 -5.25
N ALA A 182 11.37 -44.18 -5.30
CA ALA A 182 12.60 -43.59 -4.75
C ALA A 182 12.49 -43.45 -3.23
N ARG A 183 12.22 -44.56 -2.53
CA ARG A 183 12.33 -44.62 -1.05
C ARG A 183 13.80 -44.61 -0.64
N ASN A 184 14.47 -43.46 -0.81
CA ASN A 184 15.71 -43.19 -0.11
C ASN A 184 15.39 -42.74 1.32
N SER A 185 14.76 -43.63 2.08
CA SER A 185 14.63 -43.54 3.54
C SER A 185 15.64 -44.48 4.19
N SER A 186 16.82 -44.63 3.59
CA SER A 186 18.01 -45.03 4.33
C SER A 186 18.50 -43.77 5.03
N ALA A 187 17.96 -43.54 6.22
CA ALA A 187 18.35 -42.46 7.09
C ALA A 187 19.88 -42.39 7.16
N LEU A 188 20.45 -41.29 6.67
CA LEU A 188 21.79 -40.89 7.07
C LEU A 188 21.78 -40.77 8.61
N PRO A 189 22.74 -41.37 9.33
CA PRO A 189 22.77 -41.29 10.79
C PRO A 189 22.79 -39.81 11.22
N GLY A 190 21.78 -39.37 11.98
CA GLY A 190 21.72 -38.02 12.56
C GLY A 190 20.64 -37.08 12.00
N VAL A 191 19.75 -37.52 11.11
CA VAL A 191 18.57 -36.72 10.71
C VAL A 191 17.27 -37.41 11.11
N ASP A 192 16.56 -36.82 12.08
CA ASP A 192 15.17 -37.20 12.39
C ASP A 192 14.27 -36.75 11.23
N THR A 193 14.15 -37.60 10.20
CA THR A 193 13.07 -37.45 9.22
C THR A 193 11.79 -37.95 9.87
N GLY A 194 11.10 -37.05 10.55
CA GLY A 194 9.82 -37.30 11.20
C GLY A 194 8.91 -38.15 10.32
N SER A 195 8.50 -39.29 10.87
CA SER A 195 7.52 -40.20 10.27
C SER A 195 6.29 -39.41 9.80
N PRO A 196 5.75 -39.62 8.58
CA PRO A 196 4.58 -38.90 8.13
C PRO A 196 3.39 -39.38 8.96
N ARG A 197 3.07 -38.63 10.02
CA ARG A 197 1.81 -38.76 10.72
C ARG A 197 0.74 -38.34 9.72
N ALA A 198 -0.10 -39.29 9.33
CA ALA A 198 -1.36 -39.04 8.64
C ALA A 198 -2.28 -38.23 9.57
N GLY A 199 -1.98 -36.94 9.72
CA GLY A 199 -2.81 -35.92 10.33
C GLY A 199 -3.41 -35.09 9.21
N LYS A 200 -4.70 -34.79 9.33
CA LYS A 200 -5.43 -33.84 8.47
C LYS A 200 -4.96 -32.40 8.73
N ASP A 201 -3.69 -32.13 8.48
CA ASP A 201 -3.18 -30.77 8.34
C ASP A 201 -3.09 -30.49 6.84
N PRO A 202 -3.69 -29.40 6.33
CA PRO A 202 -3.54 -29.05 4.93
C PRO A 202 -2.06 -28.73 4.68
N GLN A 203 -1.33 -29.73 4.17
CA GLN A 203 -0.04 -29.55 3.54
C GLN A 203 -0.24 -28.50 2.46
N LYS A 204 0.27 -27.30 2.75
CA LYS A 204 0.28 -26.16 1.86
C LYS A 204 1.30 -26.47 0.75
N THR A 205 0.87 -27.28 -0.21
CA THR A 205 1.43 -27.25 -1.55
C THR A 205 1.33 -25.81 -2.05
N ALA A 206 2.29 -25.37 -2.85
CA ALA A 206 2.34 -24.02 -3.42
C ALA A 206 1.10 -23.78 -4.31
N SER A 207 -0.01 -23.47 -3.67
CA SER A 207 -1.19 -22.95 -4.33
C SER A 207 -0.83 -21.53 -4.70
N LEU A 208 -0.64 -21.27 -5.99
CA LEU A 208 -0.58 -19.93 -6.56
C LEU A 208 -1.86 -19.09 -6.32
N GLY A 209 -2.76 -19.54 -5.43
CA GLY A 209 -3.95 -18.85 -4.97
C GLY A 209 -4.18 -18.94 -3.46
N SER A 210 -3.16 -19.19 -2.63
CA SER A 210 -3.33 -19.07 -1.18
C SER A 210 -3.37 -17.61 -0.75
N GLU A 211 -4.17 -17.27 0.27
CA GLU A 211 -4.26 -15.92 0.85
C GLU A 211 -2.87 -15.31 1.10
N SER A 212 -1.97 -16.09 1.69
CA SER A 212 -0.61 -15.62 2.00
C SER A 212 0.20 -15.28 0.75
N ASP A 213 -0.02 -16.00 -0.36
CA ASP A 213 0.72 -15.78 -1.60
C ASP A 213 0.18 -14.55 -2.32
N ALA A 214 -1.15 -14.38 -2.36
CA ALA A 214 -1.79 -13.17 -2.89
C ALA A 214 -1.31 -11.91 -2.15
N TYR A 215 -1.25 -11.95 -0.81
CA TYR A 215 -0.70 -10.84 -0.03
C TYR A 215 0.77 -10.57 -0.37
N LYS A 216 1.58 -11.64 -0.50
CA LYS A 216 3.01 -11.50 -0.77
C LYS A 216 3.25 -10.86 -2.14
N ILE A 217 2.54 -11.31 -3.18
CA ILE A 217 2.62 -10.73 -4.53
C ILE A 217 2.26 -9.24 -4.48
N ALA A 218 1.14 -8.89 -3.85
CA ALA A 218 0.73 -7.49 -3.68
C ALA A 218 1.79 -6.65 -2.97
N TYR A 219 2.41 -7.23 -1.93
CA TYR A 219 3.44 -6.56 -1.15
C TYR A 219 4.75 -6.39 -1.92
N ASP A 220 5.15 -7.39 -2.71
CA ASP A 220 6.35 -7.32 -3.56
C ASP A 220 6.24 -6.14 -4.54
N HIS A 221 5.04 -5.85 -5.08
CA HIS A 221 4.79 -4.67 -5.90
C HIS A 221 4.96 -3.33 -5.15
N VAL A 222 4.65 -3.28 -3.85
CA VAL A 222 4.96 -2.08 -3.05
C VAL A 222 6.47 -1.90 -2.91
N LEU A 223 7.22 -2.99 -2.75
CA LEU A 223 8.67 -2.95 -2.61
C LEU A 223 9.38 -2.56 -3.91
N THR A 224 8.85 -2.96 -5.07
CA THR A 224 9.38 -2.56 -6.38
C THR A 224 8.93 -1.16 -6.81
N GLY A 225 7.95 -0.58 -6.12
CA GLY A 225 7.37 0.73 -6.45
C GLY A 225 6.29 0.68 -7.53
N ASP A 226 5.83 -0.50 -7.92
CA ASP A 226 4.73 -0.72 -8.87
C ASP A 226 3.38 -0.47 -8.18
N TYR A 227 3.17 0.76 -7.72
CA TYR A 227 2.05 1.11 -6.85
C TYR A 227 0.68 0.92 -7.51
N GLN A 228 0.57 1.08 -8.83
CA GLN A 228 -0.66 0.82 -9.59
C GLN A 228 -1.07 -0.66 -9.47
N LEU A 229 -0.10 -1.56 -9.60
CA LEU A 229 -0.34 -3.00 -9.49
C LEU A 229 -0.59 -3.38 -8.04
N ALA A 230 0.20 -2.85 -7.10
CA ALA A 230 -0.03 -3.03 -5.66
C ALA A 230 -1.45 -2.62 -5.24
N GLU A 231 -1.95 -1.49 -5.71
CA GLU A 231 -3.33 -1.04 -5.42
C GLU A 231 -4.37 -2.06 -5.92
N THR A 232 -4.20 -2.57 -7.13
CA THR A 232 -5.11 -3.54 -7.74
C THR A 232 -5.10 -4.86 -6.97
N GLU A 233 -3.90 -5.35 -6.63
CA GLU A 233 -3.71 -6.62 -5.92
C GLU A 233 -4.19 -6.54 -4.47
N PHE A 234 -3.92 -5.44 -3.74
CA PHE A 234 -4.46 -5.27 -2.39
C PHE A 234 -5.98 -5.09 -2.36
N SER A 235 -6.56 -4.38 -3.35
CA SER A 235 -8.02 -4.29 -3.49
C SER A 235 -8.65 -5.67 -3.72
N THR A 236 -8.04 -6.46 -4.60
CA THR A 236 -8.46 -7.85 -4.87
C THR A 236 -8.30 -8.73 -3.63
N TYR A 237 -7.20 -8.57 -2.89
CA TYR A 237 -6.97 -9.29 -1.64
C TYR A 237 -8.04 -9.00 -0.59
N ILE A 238 -8.36 -7.72 -0.37
CA ILE A 238 -9.35 -7.29 0.64
C ILE A 238 -10.74 -7.84 0.30
N SER A 239 -11.12 -7.83 -0.98
CA SER A 239 -12.42 -8.34 -1.44
C SER A 239 -12.49 -9.88 -1.44
N SER A 240 -11.39 -10.56 -1.79
CA SER A 240 -11.33 -12.02 -1.86
C SER A 240 -11.18 -12.68 -0.48
N TYR A 241 -10.56 -11.98 0.48
CA TYR A 241 -10.24 -12.51 1.81
C TYR A 241 -10.76 -11.63 2.96
N PRO A 242 -12.09 -11.35 3.04
CA PRO A 242 -12.67 -10.43 4.02
C PRO A 242 -12.61 -10.91 5.48
N LYS A 243 -12.09 -12.12 5.74
CA LYS A 243 -11.87 -12.68 7.08
C LYS A 243 -10.38 -12.81 7.43
N SER A 244 -9.50 -12.31 6.57
CA SER A 244 -8.06 -12.40 6.79
C SER A 244 -7.63 -11.65 8.06
N ALA A 245 -6.70 -12.23 8.80
CA ALA A 245 -6.04 -11.56 9.92
C ALA A 245 -5.15 -10.38 9.47
N ARG A 246 -4.79 -10.32 8.18
CA ARG A 246 -3.92 -9.28 7.59
C ARG A 246 -4.70 -8.14 6.96
N LEU A 247 -6.03 -8.09 7.09
CA LEU A 247 -6.82 -7.02 6.47
C LEU A 247 -6.39 -5.62 6.92
N ALA A 248 -6.01 -5.44 8.19
CA ALA A 248 -5.48 -4.17 8.66
C ALA A 248 -4.21 -3.78 7.88
N ASP A 249 -3.25 -4.70 7.76
CA ASP A 249 -2.03 -4.43 7.01
C ASP A 249 -2.28 -4.25 5.51
N ALA A 250 -3.18 -5.04 4.91
CA ALA A 250 -3.54 -4.92 3.50
C ALA A 250 -4.17 -3.56 3.18
N ASN A 251 -5.11 -3.09 4.03
CA ASN A 251 -5.71 -1.76 3.87
C ASN A 251 -4.66 -0.66 4.05
N PHE A 252 -3.71 -0.84 4.96
CA PHE A 252 -2.60 0.11 5.09
C PHE A 252 -1.76 0.19 3.82
N TRP A 253 -1.37 -0.94 3.24
CA TRP A 253 -0.55 -0.94 2.02
C TRP A 253 -1.32 -0.47 0.79
N LEU A 254 -2.63 -0.74 0.71
CA LEU A 254 -3.50 -0.13 -0.29
C LEU A 254 -3.46 1.39 -0.22
N GLY A 255 -3.65 1.96 0.98
CA GLY A 255 -3.57 3.40 1.20
C GLY A 255 -2.17 3.96 0.89
N GLU A 256 -1.11 3.22 1.20
CA GLU A 256 0.27 3.63 0.92
C GLU A 256 0.58 3.64 -0.59
N ALA A 257 0.09 2.62 -1.31
CA ALA A 257 0.19 2.57 -2.76
C ALA A 257 -0.57 3.75 -3.40
N GLN A 258 -1.76 4.07 -2.90
CA GLN A 258 -2.54 5.23 -3.37
C GLN A 258 -1.84 6.56 -3.06
N TYR A 259 -1.31 6.72 -1.85
CA TYR A 259 -0.57 7.90 -1.43
C TYR A 259 0.67 8.10 -2.32
N SER A 260 1.41 7.03 -2.61
CA SER A 260 2.62 7.07 -3.44
C SER A 260 2.32 7.40 -4.90
N GLN A 261 1.10 7.12 -5.37
CA GLN A 261 0.60 7.55 -6.68
C GLN A 261 0.04 8.99 -6.69
N ALA A 262 0.17 9.74 -5.59
CA ALA A 262 -0.45 11.05 -5.38
C ALA A 262 -2.00 11.03 -5.45
N LYS A 263 -2.63 9.86 -5.30
CA LYS A 263 -4.09 9.71 -5.18
C LYS A 263 -4.52 10.00 -3.74
N TYR A 264 -4.24 11.21 -3.26
CA TYR A 264 -4.39 11.57 -1.85
C TYR A 264 -5.85 11.50 -1.36
N ASN A 265 -6.81 11.76 -2.25
CA ASN A 265 -8.25 11.60 -1.95
C ASN A 265 -8.61 10.13 -1.66
N ASP A 266 -8.13 9.21 -2.49
CA ASP A 266 -8.40 7.78 -2.32
C ASP A 266 -7.64 7.23 -1.11
N ALA A 267 -6.38 7.64 -0.93
CA ALA A 267 -5.58 7.28 0.23
C ALA A 267 -6.27 7.73 1.54
N ALA A 268 -6.76 8.97 1.60
CA ALA A 268 -7.46 9.49 2.78
C ALA A 268 -8.72 8.65 3.08
N LYS A 269 -9.52 8.29 2.07
CA LYS A 269 -10.68 7.41 2.25
C LYS A 269 -10.28 6.03 2.76
N THR A 270 -9.26 5.42 2.14
CA THR A 270 -8.76 4.10 2.53
C THR A 270 -8.25 4.10 3.98
N PHE A 271 -7.41 5.07 4.36
CA PHE A 271 -6.89 5.16 5.72
C PHE A 271 -7.98 5.48 6.75
N LEU A 272 -8.94 6.34 6.42
CA LEU A 272 -10.08 6.63 7.31
C LEU A 272 -10.91 5.37 7.57
N ASN A 273 -11.32 4.67 6.51
CA ASN A 273 -12.11 3.44 6.62
C ASN A 273 -11.33 2.36 7.38
N ALA A 274 -10.06 2.15 7.02
CA ALA A 274 -9.19 1.20 7.68
C ALA A 274 -9.04 1.50 9.17
N HIS A 275 -8.91 2.77 9.55
CA HIS A 275 -8.81 3.17 10.96
C HIS A 275 -10.11 2.99 11.73
N GLN A 276 -11.26 3.25 11.09
CA GLN A 276 -12.57 3.01 11.69
C GLN A 276 -12.82 1.53 11.96
N THR A 277 -12.45 0.65 11.02
CA THR A 277 -12.63 -0.80 11.14
C THR A 277 -11.56 -1.45 12.03
N TYR A 278 -10.30 -1.04 11.88
CA TYR A 278 -9.14 -1.67 12.51
C TYR A 278 -8.44 -0.79 13.54
N GLY A 279 -9.17 0.12 14.20
CA GLY A 279 -8.61 1.10 15.14
C GLY A 279 -7.95 0.54 16.41
N LYS A 280 -8.02 -0.77 16.63
CA LYS A 280 -7.30 -1.50 17.70
C LYS A 280 -6.09 -2.29 17.19
N SER A 281 -5.87 -2.32 15.87
CA SER A 281 -4.76 -3.05 15.28
C SER A 281 -3.42 -2.38 15.61
N PRO A 282 -2.30 -3.12 15.58
CA PRO A 282 -0.98 -2.53 15.72
C PRO A 282 -0.66 -1.44 14.70
N LYS A 283 -1.34 -1.45 13.53
CA LYS A 283 -1.16 -0.54 12.42
C LYS A 283 -2.05 0.72 12.47
N ALA A 284 -2.98 0.76 13.42
CA ALA A 284 -3.91 1.88 13.59
C ALA A 284 -3.22 3.25 13.77
N PRO A 285 -2.15 3.42 14.59
CA PRO A 285 -1.50 4.72 14.70
C PRO A 285 -0.82 5.16 13.39
N GLU A 286 -0.25 4.23 12.62
CA GLU A 286 0.31 4.51 11.30
C GLU A 286 -0.77 4.90 10.29
N MET A 287 -1.93 4.22 10.29
CA MET A 287 -3.08 4.59 9.44
C MET A 287 -3.55 6.02 9.73
N LEU A 288 -3.69 6.38 11.00
CA LEU A 288 -4.15 7.71 11.40
C LEU A 288 -3.11 8.80 11.05
N LEU A 289 -1.82 8.51 11.22
CA LEU A 289 -0.75 9.38 10.73
C LEU A 289 -0.85 9.58 9.21
N LYS A 290 -0.99 8.49 8.44
CA LYS A 290 -1.08 8.55 6.98
C LYS A 290 -2.35 9.23 6.48
N LEU A 291 -3.47 9.11 7.20
CA LEU A 291 -4.67 9.93 6.96
C LEU A 291 -4.35 11.42 7.10
N GLY A 292 -3.72 11.84 8.20
CA GLY A 292 -3.31 13.23 8.39
C GLY A 292 -2.36 13.73 7.30
N MET A 293 -1.39 12.91 6.89
CA MET A 293 -0.49 13.22 5.78
C MET A 293 -1.21 13.33 4.42
N SER A 294 -2.20 12.48 4.17
CA SER A 294 -3.02 12.51 2.95
C SER A 294 -3.87 13.77 2.90
N LEU A 295 -4.49 14.16 4.02
CA LEU A 295 -5.26 15.40 4.13
C LEU A 295 -4.39 16.64 3.93
N ALA A 296 -3.17 16.64 4.47
CA ALA A 296 -2.21 17.71 4.25
C ALA A 296 -1.79 17.83 2.78
N ALA A 297 -1.67 16.71 2.07
CA ALA A 297 -1.36 16.71 0.64
C ALA A 297 -2.55 17.17 -0.24
N LEU A 298 -3.75 17.23 0.33
CA LEU A 298 -4.97 17.81 -0.27
C LEU A 298 -5.17 19.28 0.13
N ASP A 299 -4.16 19.94 0.69
CA ASP A 299 -4.20 21.30 1.24
C ASP A 299 -5.23 21.51 2.39
N ASN A 300 -5.79 20.42 2.93
CA ASN A 300 -6.69 20.47 4.07
C ASN A 300 -5.91 20.45 5.39
N ASN A 301 -5.09 21.48 5.59
CA ASN A 301 -4.13 21.56 6.68
C ASN A 301 -4.80 21.62 8.06
N GLU A 302 -5.94 22.28 8.19
CA GLU A 302 -6.68 22.35 9.45
C GLU A 302 -7.13 20.95 9.91
N THR A 303 -7.77 20.19 9.01
CA THR A 303 -8.23 18.82 9.30
C THR A 303 -7.04 17.88 9.49
N ALA A 304 -5.96 18.07 8.72
CA ALA A 304 -4.72 17.32 8.91
C ALA A 304 -4.12 17.55 10.30
N CYS A 305 -4.02 18.80 10.75
CA CYS A 305 -3.54 19.16 12.09
C CYS A 305 -4.39 18.50 13.19
N ALA A 306 -5.72 18.58 13.08
CA ALA A 306 -6.63 17.94 14.02
C ALA A 306 -6.42 16.42 14.06
N THR A 307 -6.33 15.78 12.89
CA THR A 307 -6.10 14.33 12.76
C THR A 307 -4.76 13.90 13.36
N LEU A 308 -3.69 14.63 13.07
CA LEU A 308 -2.35 14.34 13.59
C LEU A 308 -2.29 14.52 15.12
N LYS A 309 -3.01 15.49 15.69
CA LYS A 309 -3.11 15.69 17.15
C LYS A 309 -3.78 14.51 17.86
N GLU A 310 -4.65 13.77 17.18
CA GLU A 310 -5.30 12.58 17.75
C GLU A 310 -4.37 11.37 17.88
N VAL A 311 -3.31 11.26 17.07
CA VAL A 311 -2.40 10.10 17.11
C VAL A 311 -1.78 9.89 18.49
N PRO A 312 -1.07 10.87 19.11
CA PRO A 312 -0.50 10.69 20.45
C PRO A 312 -1.56 10.62 21.56
N ARG A 313 -2.76 11.20 21.36
CA ARG A 313 -3.86 11.15 22.34
C ARG A 313 -4.48 9.76 22.41
N ARG A 314 -4.74 9.15 21.25
CA ARG A 314 -5.40 7.85 21.14
C ARG A 314 -4.42 6.68 21.23
N TYR A 315 -3.17 6.87 20.81
CA TYR A 315 -2.13 5.84 20.79
C TYR A 315 -0.86 6.33 21.49
N PRO A 316 -0.90 6.59 22.81
CA PRO A 316 0.25 7.09 23.57
C PRO A 316 1.44 6.10 23.59
N THR A 317 1.18 4.82 23.36
CA THR A 317 2.17 3.74 23.31
C THR A 317 2.57 3.33 21.88
N ALA A 318 2.18 4.11 20.86
CA ALA A 318 2.59 3.87 19.48
C ALA A 318 4.13 3.86 19.33
N ALA A 319 4.62 3.24 18.25
CA ALA A 319 6.05 3.20 17.97
C ALA A 319 6.64 4.62 17.93
N LYS A 320 7.83 4.80 18.53
CA LYS A 320 8.49 6.11 18.62
C LYS A 320 8.67 6.78 17.25
N ALA A 321 8.93 6.00 16.20
CA ALA A 321 9.05 6.50 14.83
C ALA A 321 7.76 7.17 14.35
N VAL A 322 6.60 6.59 14.65
CA VAL A 322 5.29 7.13 14.29
C VAL A 322 5.03 8.44 15.02
N LEU A 323 5.24 8.46 16.34
CA LEU A 323 5.07 9.67 17.16
C LEU A 323 6.02 10.79 16.73
N SER A 324 7.27 10.45 16.42
CA SER A 324 8.25 11.41 15.89
C SER A 324 7.79 11.97 14.54
N LYS A 325 7.30 11.11 13.64
CA LYS A 325 6.82 11.54 12.31
C LYS A 325 5.58 12.43 12.43
N VAL A 326 4.64 12.12 13.32
CA VAL A 326 3.50 12.99 13.65
C VAL A 326 3.99 14.38 14.07
N SER A 327 4.94 14.46 15.00
CA SER A 327 5.48 15.75 15.46
C SER A 327 6.16 16.53 14.33
N SER A 328 6.91 15.86 13.45
CA SER A 328 7.52 16.48 12.27
C SER A 328 6.47 17.03 11.30
N GLU A 329 5.40 16.26 11.02
CA GLU A 329 4.32 16.70 10.13
C GLU A 329 3.53 17.87 10.74
N GLN A 330 3.24 17.85 12.04
CA GLN A 330 2.58 18.96 12.73
C GLN A 330 3.39 20.25 12.59
N LYS A 331 4.70 20.19 12.89
CA LYS A 331 5.60 21.34 12.72
C LYS A 331 5.66 21.84 11.28
N ARG A 332 5.71 20.94 10.31
CA ARG A 332 5.73 21.29 8.88
C ARG A 332 4.46 22.06 8.47
N LEU A 333 3.32 21.70 9.08
CA LEU A 333 2.02 22.29 8.80
C LEU A 333 1.70 23.53 9.65
N GLY A 334 2.55 23.88 10.62
CA GLY A 334 2.28 24.99 11.54
C GLY A 334 1.19 24.68 12.58
N CYS A 335 0.96 23.39 12.86
CA CYS A 335 0.28 22.95 14.06
C CYS A 335 1.26 22.89 15.25
#